data_AF-A0A350P1W7-F1
#
_entry.id   AF-A0A350P1W7-F1
#
_cell.length_a   1.000
_cell.length_b   1.000
_cell.length_c   1.000
_cell.angle_alpha   90.00
_cell.angle_beta   90.00
_cell.angle_gamma   90.00
#
_symmetry.space_group_name_H-M   'P 1'
#
loop_
_entity.id
_entity.type
_entity.pdbx_description
1 polymer ?
#
loop_
_entity_poly.entity_id
_entity_poly.type
_entity_poly.pdbx_seq_one_letter_code
_entity_poly.pdbx_strand_id
1 'polypeptide(L)'
;MLRRNGFTLVELMLSVAIGAAFLTSAITFMLTLGHSMYQIQQQLTLESELRLLTQTLTLQLSRAGYVASSHDTSTLVNQLALNGTLANIHVGHHPNAPQHSCVLFAYDKNKDGAISLASPSEHFGFRLNNKALEFRVAGKSCEASGWHDIT
;
A
#
# COMPACT_ATOMS: atom_id res chain seq x y z
N MET A 1 -41.37 -66.00 8.00
CA MET A 1 -41.56 -65.51 6.62
C MET A 1 -41.42 -63.99 6.62
N LEU A 2 -40.35 -63.46 6.04
CA LEU A 2 -40.14 -62.01 5.93
C LEU A 2 -40.98 -61.48 4.76
N ARG A 3 -41.95 -60.62 5.07
CA ARG A 3 -42.86 -59.99 4.11
C ARG A 3 -42.06 -58.95 3.31
N ARG A 4 -41.96 -59.13 1.99
CA ARG A 4 -41.21 -58.26 1.09
C ARG A 4 -42.12 -57.08 0.70
N ASN A 5 -41.96 -55.94 1.38
CA ASN A 5 -42.64 -54.70 0.98
C ASN A 5 -41.73 -53.97 -0.02
N GLY A 6 -42.20 -53.78 -1.26
CA GLY A 6 -41.50 -52.99 -2.28
C GLY A 6 -41.92 -51.53 -2.23
N PHE A 7 -41.08 -50.65 -2.78
CA PHE A 7 -41.38 -49.22 -2.91
C PHE A 7 -42.38 -48.97 -4.04
N THR A 8 -43.30 -48.03 -3.82
CA THR A 8 -44.20 -47.57 -4.89
C THR A 8 -43.49 -46.55 -5.79
N LEU A 9 -43.88 -46.50 -7.07
CA LEU A 9 -43.27 -45.57 -8.03
C LEU A 9 -43.45 -44.09 -7.61
N VAL A 10 -44.56 -43.76 -6.96
CA VAL A 10 -44.87 -42.41 -6.45
C VAL A 10 -43.94 -42.02 -5.29
N GLU A 11 -43.62 -42.95 -4.40
CA GLU A 11 -42.70 -42.73 -3.28
C GLU A 11 -41.26 -42.49 -3.75
N LEU A 12 -40.84 -43.20 -4.80
CA LEU A 12 -39.57 -42.97 -5.46
C LEU A 12 -39.54 -41.61 -6.17
N MET A 13 -40.64 -41.19 -6.80
CA MET A 13 -40.72 -39.85 -7.39
C MET A 13 -40.68 -38.73 -6.36
N LEU A 14 -41.38 -38.90 -5.23
CA LEU A 14 -41.41 -37.90 -4.16
C LEU A 14 -40.03 -37.72 -3.51
N SER A 15 -39.34 -38.82 -3.21
CA SER A 15 -37.99 -38.78 -2.63
C SER A 15 -36.98 -38.13 -3.56
N VAL A 16 -37.00 -38.45 -4.86
CA VAL A 16 -36.12 -37.83 -5.87
C VAL A 16 -36.39 -36.33 -6.01
N ALA A 17 -37.67 -35.92 -6.01
CA ALA A 17 -38.02 -34.51 -6.11
C ALA A 17 -37.49 -33.69 -4.92
N ILE A 18 -37.64 -34.21 -3.70
CA ILE A 18 -37.14 -33.54 -2.48
C ILE A 18 -35.61 -33.52 -2.46
N GLY A 19 -34.95 -34.64 -2.82
CA GLY A 19 -33.50 -34.72 -2.88
C GLY A 19 -32.90 -33.75 -3.89
N ALA A 20 -33.49 -33.66 -5.08
CA ALA A 20 -33.06 -32.72 -6.12
C ALA A 20 -33.22 -31.26 -5.67
N ALA A 21 -34.33 -30.91 -5.02
CA ALA A 21 -34.56 -29.57 -4.47
C ALA A 21 -33.51 -29.21 -3.39
N PHE A 22 -33.23 -30.14 -2.48
CA PHE A 22 -32.24 -29.94 -1.42
C PHE A 22 -30.82 -29.77 -1.98
N LEU A 23 -30.41 -30.63 -2.93
CA LEU A 23 -29.09 -30.52 -3.56
C LEU A 23 -28.92 -29.21 -4.33
N THR A 24 -29.95 -28.76 -5.04
CA THR A 24 -29.92 -27.49 -5.76
C THR A 24 -29.76 -26.30 -4.80
N SER A 25 -30.47 -26.33 -3.67
CA SER A 25 -30.32 -25.33 -2.60
C SER A 25 -28.90 -25.34 -2.00
N ALA A 26 -28.35 -26.53 -1.71
CA ALA A 26 -27.01 -26.66 -1.15
C ALA A 26 -25.92 -26.16 -2.13
N ILE A 27 -26.05 -26.47 -3.42
CA ILE A 27 -25.10 -26.02 -4.46
C ILE A 27 -25.16 -24.50 -4.59
N THR A 28 -26.36 -23.92 -4.71
CA THR A 28 -26.50 -22.46 -4.85
C THR A 28 -25.97 -21.71 -3.63
N PHE A 29 -26.24 -22.21 -2.42
CA PHE A 29 -25.67 -21.67 -1.19
C PHE A 29 -24.14 -21.67 -1.21
N MET A 30 -23.53 -22.82 -1.53
CA MET A 30 -22.06 -22.95 -1.59
C MET A 30 -21.43 -22.00 -2.62
N LEU A 31 -22.07 -21.85 -3.79
CA LEU A 31 -21.60 -20.92 -4.82
C LEU A 31 -21.68 -19.46 -4.37
N THR A 32 -22.78 -19.06 -3.71
CA THR A 32 -22.92 -17.69 -3.18
C THR A 32 -21.90 -17.39 -2.08
N LEU A 33 -21.63 -18.36 -1.20
CA LEU A 33 -20.62 -18.23 -0.15
C LEU A 33 -19.20 -18.18 -0.74
N GLY A 34 -18.91 -18.98 -1.77
CA GLY A 34 -17.64 -18.93 -2.47
C GLY A 34 -17.39 -17.55 -3.11
N HIS A 35 -18.41 -16.99 -3.74
CA HIS A 35 -18.30 -15.64 -4.31
C HIS A 35 -18.08 -14.58 -3.23
N SER A 36 -18.80 -14.63 -2.10
CA SER A 36 -18.62 -13.66 -1.03
C SER A 36 -17.24 -13.76 -0.38
N MET A 37 -16.73 -14.98 -0.16
CA MET A 37 -15.35 -15.18 0.33
C MET A 37 -14.32 -14.58 -0.62
N TYR A 38 -14.48 -14.76 -1.93
CA TYR A 38 -13.55 -14.20 -2.92
C TYR A 38 -13.51 -12.67 -2.86
N GLN A 39 -14.67 -12.01 -2.75
CA GLN A 39 -14.75 -10.55 -2.60
C GLN A 39 -14.08 -10.07 -1.30
N ILE A 40 -14.32 -10.77 -0.20
CA ILE A 40 -13.70 -10.45 1.10
C ILE A 40 -12.17 -10.58 1.00
N GLN A 41 -11.66 -11.63 0.35
CA GLN A 41 -10.22 -11.82 0.18
C GLN A 41 -9.59 -10.67 -0.62
N GLN A 42 -10.20 -10.24 -1.72
CA GLN A 42 -9.69 -9.10 -2.50
C GLN A 42 -9.61 -7.82 -1.66
N GLN A 43 -10.62 -7.56 -0.83
CA GLN A 43 -10.63 -6.41 0.06
C GLN A 43 -9.51 -6.49 1.11
N LEU A 44 -9.31 -7.66 1.72
CA LEU A 44 -8.25 -7.89 2.71
C LEU A 44 -6.86 -7.72 2.10
N THR A 45 -6.63 -8.21 0.88
CA THR A 45 -5.36 -8.03 0.18
C THR A 45 -5.06 -6.56 -0.03
N LEU A 46 -6.00 -5.78 -0.58
CA LEU A 46 -5.84 -4.34 -0.79
C LEU A 46 -5.56 -3.60 0.53
N GLU A 47 -6.31 -3.92 1.59
CA GLU A 47 -6.10 -3.30 2.90
C GLU A 47 -4.69 -3.58 3.45
N SER A 48 -4.21 -4.82 3.28
CA SER A 48 -2.86 -5.19 3.72
C SER A 48 -1.76 -4.46 2.94
N GLU A 49 -1.93 -4.28 1.62
CA GLU A 49 -0.99 -3.53 0.78
C GLU A 49 -0.95 -2.05 1.18
N LEU A 50 -2.11 -1.42 1.32
CA LEU A 50 -2.21 -0.02 1.77
C LEU A 50 -1.60 0.17 3.17
N ARG A 51 -1.79 -0.80 4.07
CA ARG A 51 -1.19 -0.79 5.40
C ARG A 51 0.33 -0.88 5.33
N LEU A 52 0.89 -1.74 4.49
CA LEU A 52 2.34 -1.86 4.31
C LEU A 52 2.94 -0.59 3.70
N LEU A 53 2.26 0.00 2.71
CA LEU A 53 2.66 1.26 2.10
C LEU A 53 2.68 2.39 3.14
N THR A 54 1.60 2.58 3.89
CA THR A 54 1.52 3.64 4.91
C THR A 54 2.56 3.46 6.02
N GLN A 55 2.83 2.23 6.47
CA GLN A 55 3.90 1.94 7.41
C GLN A 55 5.27 2.32 6.85
N THR A 56 5.54 1.95 5.60
CA THR A 56 6.81 2.27 4.93
C THR A 56 6.98 3.78 4.78
N LEU A 57 5.94 4.50 4.33
CA LEU A 57 5.94 5.95 4.22
C LEU A 57 6.21 6.60 5.59
N THR A 58 5.50 6.16 6.63
CA THR A 58 5.65 6.67 8.00
C THR A 58 7.08 6.49 8.52
N LEU A 59 7.68 5.31 8.30
CA LEU A 59 9.06 5.02 8.72
C LEU A 59 10.11 5.86 7.99
N GLN A 60 9.88 6.19 6.72
CA GLN A 60 10.80 7.06 5.97
C GLN A 60 10.64 8.52 6.41
N LEU A 61 9.40 8.97 6.57
CA LEU A 61 9.09 10.32 7.06
C LEU A 61 9.56 10.55 8.50
N SER A 62 9.49 9.54 9.37
CA SER A 62 9.96 9.65 10.77
C SER A 62 11.47 9.87 10.88
N ARG A 63 12.24 9.60 9.82
CA ARG A 63 13.69 9.84 9.76
C ARG A 63 14.04 11.20 9.18
N ALA A 64 13.07 11.95 8.66
CA ALA A 64 13.32 13.24 8.04
C ALA A 64 14.06 14.19 8.98
N GLY A 65 15.10 14.86 8.46
CA GLY A 65 15.95 15.78 9.22
C GLY A 65 16.94 15.10 10.18
N TYR A 66 17.03 13.77 10.19
CA TYR A 66 18.11 13.09 10.90
C TYR A 66 19.45 13.41 10.23
N VAL A 67 20.42 13.86 11.03
CA VAL A 67 21.82 14.04 10.64
C VAL A 67 22.67 13.39 11.74
N ALA A 68 23.61 12.52 11.37
CA ALA A 68 24.55 12.02 12.35
C ALA A 68 25.41 13.19 12.85
N SER A 69 25.58 13.33 14.16
CA SER A 69 26.40 14.43 14.68
C SER A 69 27.86 14.19 14.25
N SER A 70 28.30 14.84 13.17
CA SER A 70 29.71 15.20 13.02
C SER A 70 30.00 16.20 14.14
N HIS A 71 31.11 16.05 14.86
CA HIS A 71 31.51 16.86 16.02
C HIS A 71 31.56 18.40 15.80
N ASP A 72 31.18 18.89 14.63
CA ASP A 72 31.09 20.29 14.24
C ASP A 72 29.63 20.77 14.24
N THR A 73 29.23 21.44 15.32
CA THR A 73 27.94 22.17 15.42
C THR A 73 27.78 23.26 14.35
N SER A 74 28.84 23.62 13.64
CA SER A 74 28.84 24.58 12.54
C SER A 74 28.12 24.07 11.30
N THR A 75 28.08 22.75 11.03
CA THR A 75 27.37 22.20 9.86
C THR A 75 25.86 22.26 10.05
N LEU A 76 25.38 21.93 11.25
CA LEU A 76 23.97 22.06 11.64
C LEU A 76 23.53 23.53 11.62
N VAL A 77 24.35 24.45 12.16
CA VAL A 77 24.05 25.89 12.14
C VAL A 77 24.09 26.46 10.72
N ASN A 78 25.01 26.03 9.86
CA ASN A 78 25.08 26.51 8.48
C ASN A 78 23.93 25.96 7.63
N GLN A 79 23.52 24.70 7.84
CA GLN A 79 22.32 24.12 7.20
C GLN A 79 21.02 24.77 7.70
N LEU A 80 20.92 25.13 8.99
CA LEU A 80 19.85 25.96 9.54
C LEU A 80 19.87 27.38 8.97
N ALA A 81 21.05 27.99 8.84
CA ALA A 81 21.21 29.38 8.44
C ALA A 81 21.02 29.60 6.92
N LEU A 82 21.31 28.60 6.09
CA LEU A 82 21.15 28.68 4.64
C LEU A 82 19.70 28.44 4.16
N ASN A 83 18.90 27.63 4.88
CA ASN A 83 17.56 27.23 4.43
C ASN A 83 16.49 27.15 5.53
N GLY A 84 16.76 27.65 6.74
CA GLY A 84 15.79 27.83 7.82
C GLY A 84 15.23 26.55 8.47
N THR A 85 15.49 25.35 7.92
CA THR A 85 14.95 24.09 8.45
C THR A 85 15.88 22.92 8.15
N LEU A 86 16.40 22.26 9.19
CA LEU A 86 17.19 21.01 9.07
C LEU A 86 16.35 19.83 8.53
N ALA A 87 15.03 19.95 8.65
CA ALA A 87 14.05 19.00 8.20
C ALA A 87 13.11 19.71 7.23
N ASN A 88 13.59 20.16 6.07
CA ASN A 88 12.72 20.81 5.08
C ASN A 88 11.82 19.76 4.43
N ILE A 89 10.81 19.31 5.19
CA ILE A 89 9.67 18.55 4.69
C ILE A 89 8.89 19.53 3.83
N HIS A 90 9.11 19.47 2.53
CA HIS A 90 8.42 20.30 1.57
C HIS A 90 7.24 19.53 1.00
N VAL A 91 6.03 19.97 1.33
CA VAL A 91 4.79 19.43 0.77
C VAL A 91 4.39 20.26 -0.45
N GLY A 92 4.28 19.62 -1.60
CA GLY A 92 3.87 20.23 -2.85
C GLY A 92 2.88 19.35 -3.61
N HIS A 93 2.80 19.56 -4.92
CA HIS A 93 2.01 18.73 -5.80
C HIS A 93 2.63 18.68 -7.19
N HIS A 94 2.23 17.69 -7.99
CA HIS A 94 2.47 17.66 -9.43
C HIS A 94 1.22 18.25 -10.15
N PRO A 95 1.35 18.94 -11.29
CA PRO A 95 0.20 19.52 -12.00
C PRO A 95 -0.90 18.52 -12.36
N ASN A 96 -0.53 17.26 -12.58
CA ASN A 96 -1.47 16.16 -12.89
C ASN A 96 -2.00 15.43 -11.65
N ALA A 97 -1.83 15.99 -10.46
CA ALA A 97 -2.21 15.36 -9.20
C ALA A 97 -2.90 16.35 -8.25
N PRO A 98 -3.68 15.86 -7.28
CA PRO A 98 -4.30 16.72 -6.27
C PRO A 98 -3.27 17.55 -5.50
N GLN A 99 -3.72 18.61 -4.83
CA GLN A 99 -2.89 19.35 -3.89
C GLN A 99 -2.37 18.43 -2.77
N HIS A 100 -1.19 18.73 -2.24
CA HIS A 100 -0.51 17.94 -1.20
C HIS A 100 -0.20 16.48 -1.59
N SER A 101 -0.08 16.22 -2.89
CA SER A 101 0.25 14.89 -3.44
C SER A 101 1.74 14.58 -3.48
N CYS A 102 2.62 15.51 -3.12
CA CYS A 102 4.07 15.32 -3.10
C CYS A 102 4.66 15.74 -1.75
N VAL A 103 5.56 14.93 -1.22
CA VAL A 103 6.34 15.23 -0.03
C VAL A 103 7.82 14.99 -0.32
N LEU A 104 8.63 16.02 -0.10
CA LEU A 104 10.09 15.96 -0.24
C LEU A 104 10.69 16.07 1.15
N PHE A 105 11.71 15.26 1.43
CA PHE A 105 12.42 15.28 2.71
C PHE A 105 13.86 14.82 2.49
N ALA A 106 14.72 14.98 3.49
CA ALA A 106 16.09 14.52 3.43
C ALA A 106 16.52 13.99 4.80
N TYR A 107 17.45 13.05 4.80
CA TYR A 107 18.10 12.56 6.01
C TYR A 107 19.45 11.95 5.66
N ASP A 108 20.40 12.08 6.56
CA ASP A 108 21.72 11.46 6.50
C ASP A 108 21.55 9.94 6.64
N LYS A 109 21.68 9.23 5.51
CA LYS A 109 21.46 7.79 5.43
C LYS A 109 22.74 7.05 5.74
N ASN A 110 23.89 7.57 5.30
CA ASN A 110 25.19 6.92 5.45
C ASN A 110 25.88 7.25 6.78
N LYS A 111 25.33 8.20 7.55
CA LYS A 111 25.81 8.69 8.85
C LYS A 111 27.15 9.41 8.76
N ASP A 112 27.45 10.05 7.63
CA ASP A 112 28.69 10.81 7.44
C ASP A 112 28.62 12.23 8.02
N GLY A 113 27.45 12.64 8.52
CA GLY A 113 27.21 13.93 9.16
C GLY A 113 26.88 15.06 8.20
N ALA A 114 26.67 14.76 6.91
CA ALA A 114 26.16 15.69 5.92
C ALA A 114 24.91 15.12 5.23
N ILE A 115 24.16 15.99 4.57
CA ILE A 115 23.11 15.57 3.63
C ILE A 115 23.62 15.92 2.25
N SER A 116 23.88 14.89 1.45
CA SER A 116 24.48 15.05 0.13
C SER A 116 23.49 14.88 -1.03
N LEU A 117 23.74 15.61 -2.12
CA LEU A 117 23.10 15.40 -3.43
C LEU A 117 23.90 14.43 -4.31
N ALA A 118 25.09 14.02 -3.86
CA ALA A 118 25.94 13.05 -4.56
C ALA A 118 25.23 11.68 -4.61
N SER A 119 25.55 10.86 -5.60
CA SER A 119 24.94 9.52 -5.71
C SER A 119 25.57 8.57 -4.68
N PRO A 120 24.79 7.91 -3.80
CA PRO A 120 23.33 7.94 -3.70
C PRO A 120 22.79 9.16 -2.95
N SER A 121 21.85 9.87 -3.58
CA SER A 121 21.31 11.11 -3.01
C SER A 121 20.54 10.84 -1.72
N GLU A 122 20.76 11.70 -0.73
CA GLU A 122 20.09 11.68 0.57
C GLU A 122 18.85 12.57 0.62
N HIS A 123 18.44 13.02 -0.57
CA HIS A 123 17.20 13.74 -0.80
C HIS A 123 16.15 12.77 -1.31
N PHE A 124 15.19 12.48 -0.43
CA PHE A 124 14.13 11.54 -0.65
C PHE A 124 12.80 12.27 -0.87
N GLY A 125 11.77 11.50 -1.20
CA GLY A 125 10.44 12.02 -1.41
C GLY A 125 9.51 10.98 -2.00
N PHE A 126 8.23 11.24 -1.83
CA PHE A 126 7.15 10.48 -2.43
C PHE A 126 6.22 11.44 -3.15
N ARG A 127 5.67 11.02 -4.29
CA ARG A 127 4.59 11.76 -4.93
C ARG A 127 3.56 10.83 -5.55
N LEU A 128 2.33 11.30 -5.66
CA LEU A 128 1.30 10.67 -6.47
C LEU A 128 1.29 11.34 -7.85
N ASN A 129 1.42 10.56 -8.91
CA ASN A 129 1.36 11.05 -10.29
C ASN A 129 0.56 10.05 -11.13
N ASN A 130 -0.52 10.50 -11.76
CA ASN A 130 -1.38 9.63 -12.60
C ASN A 130 -1.79 8.30 -11.93
N LYS A 131 -2.15 8.34 -10.63
CA LYS A 131 -2.50 7.20 -9.77
C LYS A 131 -1.37 6.24 -9.41
N ALA A 132 -0.13 6.49 -9.84
CA ALA A 132 1.05 5.76 -9.40
C ALA A 132 1.73 6.49 -8.23
N LEU A 133 2.17 5.72 -7.24
CA LEU A 133 3.02 6.24 -6.17
C LEU A 133 4.46 6.15 -6.64
N GLU A 134 5.15 7.28 -6.66
CA GLU A 134 6.52 7.37 -7.16
C GLU A 134 7.48 7.80 -6.05
N PHE A 135 8.69 7.25 -6.06
CA PHE A 135 9.81 7.59 -5.18
C PHE A 135 10.83 8.50 -5.86
N ARG A 136 11.37 9.45 -5.09
CA ARG A 136 12.30 10.47 -5.58
C ARG A 136 13.64 9.85 -5.94
N VAL A 137 14.19 10.26 -7.09
CA VAL A 137 15.54 9.90 -7.54
C VAL A 137 16.37 11.16 -7.69
N ALA A 138 17.62 11.13 -7.22
CA ALA A 138 18.62 12.18 -7.43
C ALA A 138 18.16 13.61 -7.05
N GLY A 139 17.43 13.78 -5.95
CA GLY A 139 17.07 15.12 -5.46
C GLY A 139 16.11 15.93 -6.34
N LYS A 140 15.36 15.29 -7.24
CA LYS A 140 14.40 15.95 -8.16
C LYS A 140 13.23 16.68 -7.46
N SER A 141 12.73 17.77 -8.04
CA SER A 141 11.53 18.45 -7.52
C SER A 141 10.24 17.65 -7.77
N CYS A 142 9.13 18.06 -7.13
CA CYS A 142 7.81 17.43 -7.28
C CYS A 142 7.30 17.41 -8.73
N GLU A 143 7.70 18.38 -9.56
CA GLU A 143 7.26 18.52 -10.95
C GLU A 143 8.20 17.85 -11.96
N ALA A 144 9.43 17.53 -11.55
CA ALA A 144 10.44 16.98 -12.44
C ALA A 144 10.10 15.53 -12.88
N SER A 145 10.49 15.16 -14.09
CA SER A 145 10.29 13.80 -14.62
C SER A 145 11.38 12.81 -14.18
N GLY A 146 11.13 11.51 -14.34
CA GLY A 146 12.09 10.44 -14.05
C GLY A 146 12.24 10.14 -12.55
N TRP A 147 11.11 10.15 -11.85
CA TRP A 147 10.95 9.48 -10.56
C TRP A 147 10.75 7.97 -10.79
N HIS A 148 10.87 7.16 -9.75
CA HIS A 148 10.72 5.70 -9.84
C HIS A 148 9.34 5.28 -9.37
N ASP A 149 8.59 4.56 -10.19
CA ASP A 149 7.29 3.98 -9.80
C ASP A 149 7.51 2.82 -8.81
N ILE A 150 6.73 2.78 -7.74
CA ILE A 150 6.76 1.72 -6.71
C ILE A 150 5.41 0.99 -6.57
N THR A 151 4.48 1.23 -7.50
CA THR A 151 3.15 0.60 -7.58
C THR A 151 3.00 -0.27 -8.82
#